data_AF-A0A7Y4TJ79-F1
#
_entry.id   AF-A0A7Y4TJ79-F1
#
_cell.length_a   1.000
_cell.length_b   1.000
_cell.length_c   1.000
_cell.angle_alpha   90.00
_cell.angle_beta   90.00
_cell.angle_gamma   90.00
#
_symmetry.space_group_name_H-M   'P 1'
#
loop_
_entity.id
_entity.type
_entity.pdbx_description
1 polymer ?
#
loop_
_entity_poly.entity_id
_entity_poly.type
_entity_poly.pdbx_seq_one_letter_code
_entity_poly.pdbx_strand_id
1 'polypeptide(L)'
;MVQGAYSIVFLTNDELVAVRDPHGFRPLCMGKVTNGNGPDSVVFASEPPAFDLMGAEYVRDIVPGDTVVVDKTGIRSLRPF
;
A
#
# COMPACT_ATOMS: atom_id res chain seq x y z
N MET A 1 -2.55 20.77 -7.87
CA MET A 1 -2.57 19.73 -6.83
C MET A 1 -4.02 19.43 -6.48
N VAL A 2 -4.37 18.17 -6.21
CA VAL A 2 -5.71 17.82 -5.73
C VAL A 2 -5.78 18.16 -4.24
N GLN A 3 -6.86 18.82 -3.82
CA GLN A 3 -7.14 19.12 -2.41
C GLN A 3 -8.29 18.24 -1.94
N GLY A 4 -8.08 17.51 -0.85
CA GLY A 4 -9.08 16.62 -0.28
C GLY A 4 -8.48 15.46 0.50
N ALA A 5 -9.34 14.54 0.92
CA ALA A 5 -8.99 13.33 1.64
C ALA A 5 -9.02 12.12 0.70
N TYR A 6 -7.91 11.37 0.61
CA TYR A 6 -7.83 10.23 -0.29
C TYR A 6 -6.81 9.18 0.17
N SER A 7 -7.20 7.92 0.02
CA SER A 7 -6.33 6.75 0.01
C SER A 7 -6.61 6.03 -1.30
N ILE A 8 -5.62 5.91 -2.18
CA ILE A 8 -5.81 5.40 -3.53
C ILE A 8 -4.81 4.28 -3.78
N VAL A 9 -5.29 3.19 -4.39
CA VAL A 9 -4.45 2.14 -4.95
C VAL A 9 -4.73 2.06 -6.44
N PHE A 10 -3.69 2.04 -7.27
CA PHE A 10 -3.84 1.89 -8.72
C PHE A 10 -2.72 1.04 -9.30
N LEU A 11 -3.00 0.46 -10.46
CA LEU A 11 -2.11 -0.43 -11.19
C LEU A 11 -1.68 0.20 -12.50
N THR A 12 -0.42 0.00 -12.86
CA THR A 12 0.09 0.19 -14.22
C THR A 12 0.49 -1.18 -14.78
N ASN A 13 1.11 -1.21 -15.97
CA ASN A 13 1.57 -2.48 -16.57
C ASN A 13 2.62 -3.19 -15.71
N ASP A 14 3.41 -2.44 -14.93
CA ASP A 14 4.59 -2.96 -14.23
C ASP A 14 4.61 -2.62 -12.73
N GLU A 15 3.66 -1.81 -12.23
CA GLU A 15 3.69 -1.28 -10.87
C GLU A 15 2.32 -1.31 -10.19
N LEU A 16 2.35 -1.54 -8.87
CA LEU A 16 1.24 -1.30 -7.95
C LEU A 16 1.59 -0.10 -7.08
N VAL A 17 0.75 0.93 -7.10
CA VAL A 17 0.99 2.20 -6.41
C VAL A 17 -0.09 2.45 -5.38
N ALA A 18 0.33 2.80 -4.16
CA ALA A 18 -0.53 3.15 -3.04
C ALA A 18 -0.17 4.56 -2.55
N VAL A 19 -1.16 5.46 -2.51
CA VAL A 19 -0.98 6.87 -2.15
C VAL A 19 -1.93 7.24 -1.02
N ARG A 20 -1.39 7.93 0.00
CA ARG A 20 -2.19 8.55 1.06
C ARG A 20 -2.03 10.07 1.03
N ASP A 21 -3.14 10.79 1.18
CA ASP A 21 -3.11 12.25 1.19
C ASP A 21 -2.18 12.81 2.29
N PRO A 22 -1.62 14.03 2.13
CA PRO A 22 -0.66 14.62 3.07
C PRO A 22 -1.16 14.78 4.51
N HIS A 23 -2.47 14.78 4.73
CA HIS A 23 -3.07 14.95 6.06
C HIS A 23 -3.52 13.61 6.65
N GLY A 24 -3.50 12.52 5.87
CA GLY A 24 -3.77 11.17 6.35
C GLY A 24 -5.23 10.91 6.75
N PHE A 25 -6.18 11.65 6.17
CA PHE A 25 -7.58 11.61 6.59
C PHE A 25 -8.23 10.23 6.43
N ARG A 26 -7.91 9.52 5.36
CA ARG A 26 -8.40 8.15 5.12
C ARG A 26 -7.31 7.14 5.49
N PRO A 27 -7.66 5.98 6.08
CA PRO A 27 -6.68 4.98 6.43
C PRO A 27 -6.21 4.22 5.17
N LEU A 28 -4.98 3.71 5.24
CA LEU A 28 -4.37 2.85 4.23
C LEU A 28 -3.22 2.11 4.90
N CYS A 29 -3.27 0.79 4.89
CA CYS A 29 -2.23 -0.08 5.45
C CYS A 29 -1.70 -1.04 4.39
N MET A 30 -0.47 -1.52 4.63
CA MET A 30 0.24 -2.48 3.80
C MET A 30 0.40 -3.79 4.57
N GLY A 31 0.17 -4.89 3.87
CA GLY A 31 0.39 -6.25 4.35
C GLY A 31 1.24 -7.07 3.38
N LYS A 32 1.59 -8.28 3.80
CA LYS A 32 2.38 -9.23 3.02
C LYS A 32 1.77 -10.62 3.10
N VAL A 33 1.52 -11.25 1.96
CA VAL A 33 1.14 -12.66 1.87
C VAL A 33 2.40 -13.47 1.59
N THR A 34 2.73 -14.40 2.48
CA THR A 34 3.84 -15.33 2.29
C THR A 34 3.39 -16.51 1.44
N ASN A 35 4.07 -16.76 0.32
CA ASN A 35 3.68 -17.81 -0.62
C ASN A 35 4.63 -19.02 -0.50
N GLY A 36 4.08 -20.22 -0.30
CA GLY A 36 4.90 -21.43 -0.13
C GLY A 36 5.56 -21.94 -1.41
N ASN A 37 5.00 -21.61 -2.59
CA ASN A 37 5.43 -22.13 -3.89
C ASN A 37 5.70 -21.03 -4.93
N GLY A 38 5.83 -19.77 -4.50
CA GLY A 38 5.98 -18.62 -5.37
C GLY A 38 6.52 -17.41 -4.61
N PRO A 39 6.72 -16.26 -5.29
CA PRO A 39 7.18 -15.05 -4.62
C PRO A 39 6.10 -14.53 -3.68
N ASP A 40 6.50 -13.97 -2.54
CA ASP A 40 5.60 -13.29 -1.63
C ASP A 40 4.86 -12.14 -2.33
N SER A 41 3.66 -11.83 -1.88
CA SER A 41 2.81 -10.78 -2.46
C SER A 41 2.63 -9.62 -1.49
N VAL A 42 2.65 -8.39 -2.03
CA VAL A 42 2.33 -7.18 -1.26
C VAL A 42 0.86 -6.86 -1.45
N VAL A 43 0.16 -6.53 -0.36
CA VAL A 43 -1.25 -6.17 -0.37
C VAL A 43 -1.47 -4.82 0.31
N PHE A 44 -2.49 -4.09 -0.11
CA PHE A 44 -2.92 -2.85 0.52
C PHE A 44 -4.41 -2.94 0.84
N ALA A 45 -4.81 -2.37 1.98
CA ALA A 45 -6.20 -2.31 2.40
C ALA A 45 -6.46 -1.02 3.18
N SER A 46 -7.74 -0.65 3.33
CA SER A 46 -8.10 0.48 4.20
C SER A 46 -7.89 0.15 5.68
N GLU A 47 -8.02 -1.12 6.09
CA GLU A 47 -7.94 -1.54 7.49
C GLU A 47 -7.29 -2.93 7.64
N PRO A 48 -6.57 -3.19 8.75
CA PRO A 48 -5.91 -4.47 8.99
C PRO A 48 -6.79 -5.73 8.98
N PRO A 49 -8.08 -5.72 9.38
CA PRO A 49 -8.92 -6.93 9.35
C PRO A 49 -9.06 -7.57 7.96
N ALA A 50 -8.85 -6.81 6.87
CA ALA A 50 -8.80 -7.38 5.53
C ALA A 50 -7.62 -8.35 5.34
N PHE A 51 -6.52 -8.16 6.07
CA PHE A 51 -5.34 -9.01 5.99
C PHE A 51 -5.57 -10.39 6.60
N ASP A 52 -6.28 -10.46 7.72
CA ASP A 52 -6.63 -11.73 8.38
C ASP A 52 -7.42 -12.65 7.44
N LEU A 53 -8.37 -12.09 6.68
CA LEU A 53 -9.20 -12.83 5.72
C LEU A 53 -8.38 -13.44 4.57
N MET A 54 -7.22 -12.86 4.26
CA MET A 54 -6.35 -13.29 3.17
C MET A 54 -5.13 -14.07 3.65
N GLY A 55 -4.96 -14.24 4.97
CA GLY A 55 -3.73 -14.78 5.57
C GLY A 55 -2.51 -13.90 5.35
N ALA A 56 -2.70 -12.59 5.21
CA ALA A 56 -1.62 -11.63 5.07
C ALA A 56 -1.14 -11.16 6.45
N GLU A 57 0.18 -11.02 6.61
CA GLU A 57 0.77 -10.37 7.78
C GLU A 57 0.66 -8.86 7.63
N TYR A 58 0.18 -8.18 8.67
CA TYR A 58 0.22 -6.72 8.73
C TYR A 58 1.67 -6.23 8.78
N VAL A 59 2.05 -5.33 7.87
CA VAL A 59 3.42 -4.78 7.82
C VAL A 59 3.48 -3.40 8.45
N ARG A 60 2.69 -2.45 7.94
CA ARG A 60 2.63 -1.06 8.46
C ARG A 60 1.48 -0.26 7.86
N ASP A 61 1.15 0.85 8.51
CA ASP A 61 0.38 1.92 7.90
C ASP A 61 1.17 2.65 6.81
N ILE A 62 0.46 3.16 5.81
CA ILE A 62 0.99 4.16 4.88
C ILE A 62 0.91 5.51 5.57
N VAL A 63 2.04 6.17 5.73
CA VAL A 63 2.10 7.46 6.43
C VAL A 63 1.50 8.57 5.56
N PRO A 64 0.98 9.66 6.15
CA PRO A 64 0.44 10.78 5.38
C PRO A 64 1.44 11.31 4.34
N GLY A 65 0.98 11.54 3.11
CA GLY A 65 1.80 12.04 2.00
C GLY A 65 2.73 11.02 1.36
N ASP A 66 2.79 9.77 1.86
CA ASP A 66 3.62 8.72 1.27
C ASP A 66 2.98 8.16 0.00
N THR A 67 3.82 7.93 -1.01
CA THR A 67 3.51 7.17 -2.20
C THR A 67 4.37 5.92 -2.19
N VAL A 68 3.76 4.77 -1.91
CA VAL A 68 4.43 3.48 -1.98
C VAL A 68 4.26 2.92 -3.37
N VAL A 69 5.37 2.56 -4.00
CA VAL A 69 5.38 1.87 -5.29
C VAL A 69 5.99 0.49 -5.11
N VAL A 70 5.30 -0.51 -5.64
CA VAL A 70 5.73 -1.90 -5.67
C VAL A 70 5.90 -2.32 -7.12
N ASP A 71 7.07 -2.85 -7.46
CA ASP A 71 7.36 -3.39 -8.78
C ASP A 71 8.25 -4.63 -8.67
N LYS A 72 8.75 -5.12 -9.81
CA LYS A 72 9.64 -6.30 -9.91
C LYS A 72 10.96 -6.16 -9.12
N THR A 73 11.36 -4.94 -8.77
CA THR A 73 12.59 -4.64 -8.01
C THR A 73 12.34 -4.55 -6.51
N GLY A 74 11.07 -4.42 -6.08
CA GLY A 74 10.68 -4.40 -4.68
C GLY A 74 9.77 -3.22 -4.34
N ILE A 75 9.87 -2.75 -3.09
CA ILE A 75 9.02 -1.70 -2.53
C ILE A 75 9.84 -0.42 -2.35
N ARG A 76 9.33 0.72 -2.82
CA ARG A 76 9.91 2.05 -2.57
C ARG A 76 8.86 3.01 -2.02
N SER A 77 9.29 3.91 -1.13
CA SER A 77 8.47 5.02 -0.62
C SER A 77 8.98 6.34 -1.20
N LEU A 78 8.06 7.14 -1.72
CA LEU A 78 8.31 8.49 -2.22
C LEU A 78 7.53 9.47 -1.34
N ARG A 79 8.24 10.43 -0.74
CA ARG A 79 7.65 11.48 0.12
C ARG A 79 7.97 12.85 -0.48
N PRO A 80 7.17 13.30 -1.46
CA PRO A 80 7.42 14.55 -2.17
C PRO A 80 6.95 15.80 -1.41
N PHE A 81 6.41 15.66 -0.20
CA PHE A 81 5.86 16.73 0.63
C PHE A 81 6.52 16.78 2.00
#